data_AF-A0A137SVW8-F1
#
_entry.id   AF-A0A137SVW8-F1
#
_cell.length_a   1.000
_cell.length_b   1.000
_cell.length_c   1.000
_cell.angle_alpha   90.00
_cell.angle_beta   90.00
_cell.angle_gamma   90.00
#
_symmetry.space_group_name_H-M   'P 1'
#
loop_
_entity.id
_entity.type
_entity.pdbx_description
1 polymer ?
#
loop_
_entity_poly.entity_id
_entity_poly.type
_entity_poly.pdbx_seq_one_letter_code
_entity_poly.pdbx_strand_id
1 'polypeptide(L)'
;MGFQFYVHSYSTAIGLAILIAVLDHLLEKLTNIEASPKGKGFKGFLLAAVILKLSSFILSGVRISMPGALLGAFMIGLVDSFMPGSRKNFE
;
A
#
# COMPACT_ATOMS: atom_id res chain seq x y z
N MET A 1 -12.07 18.29 8.55
CA MET A 1 -11.44 17.08 7.98
C MET A 1 -10.05 16.94 8.58
N GLY A 2 -9.84 16.03 9.53
CA GLY A 2 -8.52 15.77 10.11
C GLY A 2 -7.76 14.67 9.38
N PHE A 3 -6.42 14.71 9.44
CA PHE A 3 -5.55 13.58 9.12
C PHE A 3 -5.77 12.51 10.19
N GLN A 4 -6.58 11.49 9.87
CA GLN A 4 -6.90 10.39 10.78
C GLN A 4 -6.28 9.14 10.19
N PHE A 5 -5.38 8.53 10.95
CA PHE A 5 -4.86 7.19 10.71
C PHE A 5 -4.83 6.50 12.06
N TYR A 6 -5.88 5.74 12.36
CA TYR A 6 -6.08 5.12 13.65
C TYR A 6 -6.38 3.63 13.50
N VAL A 7 -5.73 2.82 14.32
CA VAL A 7 -5.92 1.38 14.40
C VAL A 7 -6.22 1.03 15.86
N HIS A 8 -7.32 0.34 16.10
CA HIS A 8 -7.89 0.19 17.45
C HIS A 8 -7.17 -0.84 18.33
N SER A 9 -6.58 -1.88 17.72
CA SER A 9 -5.95 -3.00 18.44
C SER A 9 -4.80 -3.63 17.63
N TYR A 10 -3.88 -4.30 18.31
CA TYR A 10 -2.80 -5.09 17.68
C TYR A 10 -3.34 -6.14 16.70
N SER A 11 -4.43 -6.84 17.05
CA SER A 11 -5.05 -7.82 16.15
C SER A 11 -5.56 -7.17 14.86
N THR A 12 -6.15 -5.97 14.96
CA THR A 12 -6.58 -5.21 13.79
C THR A 12 -5.41 -4.70 12.96
N ALA A 13 -4.27 -4.38 13.60
CA ALA A 13 -3.06 -3.98 12.89
C ALA A 13 -2.46 -5.14 12.08
N ILE A 14 -2.42 -6.34 12.66
CA ILE A 14 -1.97 -7.55 11.96
C ILE A 14 -2.91 -7.86 10.79
N GLY A 15 -4.24 -7.81 11.01
CA GLY A 15 -5.22 -7.97 9.95
C GLY A 15 -5.06 -6.94 8.82
N LEU A 16 -4.76 -5.69 9.17
CA LEU A 16 -4.47 -4.61 8.21
C LEU A 16 -3.23 -4.91 7.38
N ALA A 17 -2.13 -5.33 8.01
CA ALA A 17 -0.90 -5.67 7.30
C ALA A 17 -1.12 -6.83 6.31
N ILE A 18 -1.81 -7.89 6.74
CA ILE A 18 -2.14 -9.03 5.88
C ILE A 18 -3.02 -8.57 4.71
N LEU A 19 -4.05 -7.79 4.97
CA LEU A 19 -4.97 -7.32 3.92
C LEU A 19 -4.26 -6.42 2.90
N ILE A 20 -3.40 -5.50 3.36
CA ILE A 20 -2.60 -4.65 2.48
C ILE A 20 -1.73 -5.52 1.57
N ALA A 21 -1.00 -6.50 2.12
CA ALA A 21 -0.14 -7.38 1.34
C ALA A 21 -0.92 -8.24 0.31
N VAL A 22 -2.10 -8.73 0.68
CA VAL A 22 -2.97 -9.49 -0.24
C VAL A 22 -3.49 -8.61 -1.36
N LEU A 23 -3.98 -7.40 -1.04
CA LEU A 23 -4.49 -6.46 -2.03
C LEU A 23 -3.38 -5.96 -2.97
N ASP A 24 -2.20 -5.72 -2.43
CA ASP A 24 -1.02 -5.31 -3.19
C ASP A 24 -0.67 -6.36 -4.26
N HIS A 25 -0.49 -7.62 -3.84
CA HIS A 25 -0.21 -8.73 -4.75
C HIS A 25 -1.33 -8.96 -5.78
N LEU A 26 -2.59 -8.78 -5.38
CA LEU A 26 -3.72 -8.94 -6.29
C LEU A 26 -3.76 -7.83 -7.34
N LEU A 27 -3.51 -6.58 -6.94
CA LEU A 27 -3.48 -5.44 -7.86
C LEU A 27 -2.28 -5.50 -8.80
N GLU A 28 -1.11 -5.94 -8.34
CA GLU A 28 0.05 -6.17 -9.20
C GLU A 28 -0.27 -7.18 -10.31
N LYS A 29 -0.92 -8.30 -9.96
CA LYS A 29 -1.36 -9.32 -10.93
C LYS A 29 -2.39 -8.81 -11.92
N LEU A 30 -3.39 -8.05 -11.45
CA LEU A 30 -4.47 -7.55 -12.30
C LEU A 30 -3.99 -6.45 -13.26
N THR A 31 -3.14 -5.56 -12.76
CA THR A 31 -2.68 -4.43 -13.57
C THR A 31 -1.63 -4.87 -14.58
N ASN A 32 -0.98 -6.04 -14.40
CA ASN A 32 0.09 -6.57 -15.25
C ASN A 32 1.13 -5.50 -15.62
N ILE A 33 1.25 -4.50 -14.74
CA ILE A 33 2.22 -3.44 -14.86
C ILE A 33 3.49 -4.13 -14.43
N GLU A 34 4.23 -4.67 -15.40
CA GLU A 34 5.65 -4.90 -15.23
C GLU A 34 6.18 -3.58 -14.69
N ALA A 35 6.54 -3.60 -13.42
CA ALA A 35 7.05 -2.46 -12.71
C ALA A 35 8.44 -2.16 -13.29
N SER A 36 8.47 -1.57 -14.49
CA SER A 36 9.69 -1.19 -15.18
C SER A 36 10.44 -0.26 -14.24
N PRO A 37 11.74 -0.50 -13.99
CA PRO A 37 12.51 0.12 -12.89
C PRO A 37 12.41 1.64 -12.81
N LYS A 38 12.09 2.32 -13.92
CA LYS A 38 12.00 3.78 -14.01
C LYS A 38 10.67 4.37 -13.50
N GLY A 39 9.67 3.56 -13.12
CA GLY A 39 8.33 4.03 -12.73
C GLY A 39 7.78 3.49 -11.40
N LYS A 40 8.59 2.80 -10.59
CA LYS A 40 8.13 2.11 -9.37
C LYS A 40 7.58 3.05 -8.29
N GLY A 41 8.26 4.16 -7.99
CA GLY A 41 7.86 5.05 -6.89
C GLY A 41 6.47 5.67 -7.06
N PHE A 42 6.16 6.23 -8.24
CA PHE A 42 4.86 6.90 -8.47
C PHE A 42 3.70 5.91 -8.64
N LYS A 43 3.93 4.79 -9.32
CA LYS A 43 2.90 3.76 -9.49
C LYS A 43 2.60 3.08 -8.15
N GLY A 44 3.63 2.76 -7.36
CA GLY A 44 3.50 2.21 -6.02
C GLY A 44 2.76 3.18 -5.07
N PHE A 45 3.06 4.49 -5.15
CA PHE A 45 2.31 5.50 -4.41
C PHE A 45 0.81 5.47 -4.70
N LEU A 46 0.42 5.45 -5.99
CA LEU A 46 -0.99 5.47 -6.35
C LEU A 46 -1.70 4.16 -5.94
N LEU A 47 -1.03 3.02 -6.12
CA LEU A 47 -1.54 1.71 -5.70
C LEU A 47 -1.72 1.67 -4.18
N ALA A 48 -0.71 2.10 -3.42
CA ALA A 48 -0.75 2.16 -1.96
C ALA A 48 -1.89 3.05 -1.44
N ALA A 49 -2.18 4.19 -2.10
CA ALA A 49 -3.29 5.06 -1.73
C ALA A 49 -4.64 4.36 -1.89
N VAL A 50 -4.81 3.62 -2.99
CA VAL A 50 -6.01 2.81 -3.24
C VAL A 50 -6.11 1.68 -2.22
N ILE A 51 -5.02 0.96 -1.97
CA ILE A 51 -4.97 -0.17 -1.03
C ILE A 51 -5.32 0.28 0.39
N LEU A 52 -4.71 1.36 0.90
CA LEU A 52 -5.01 1.87 2.24
C LEU A 52 -6.46 2.32 2.37
N LYS A 53 -6.98 2.96 1.34
CA LYS A 53 -8.37 3.41 1.34
C LYS A 53 -9.34 2.23 1.32
N LEU A 54 -9.11 1.23 0.47
CA LEU A 54 -9.90 0.00 0.40
C LEU A 54 -9.83 -0.81 1.70
N SER A 55 -8.62 -0.97 2.23
CA SER A 55 -8.39 -1.77 3.44
C SER A 55 -9.18 -1.25 4.63
N SER A 56 -9.33 0.07 4.74
CA SER A 56 -10.12 0.71 5.79
C SER A 56 -11.63 0.46 5.69
N PHE A 57 -12.14 0.13 4.51
CA PHE A 57 -13.54 -0.24 4.34
C PHE A 57 -13.81 -1.69 4.73
N ILE A 58 -12.81 -2.57 4.54
CA ILE A 58 -12.93 -4.00 4.82
C ILE A 58 -12.70 -4.27 6.31
N LEU A 59 -11.73 -3.60 6.93
CA LEU A 59 -11.36 -3.83 8.31
C LEU A 59 -12.12 -2.93 9.28
N SER A 60 -12.97 -3.56 10.09
CA SER A 60 -13.56 -2.94 11.27
C SER A 60 -12.47 -2.65 12.31
N GLY A 61 -12.42 -1.42 12.81
CA GLY A 61 -11.40 -0.98 13.78
C GLY A 61 -10.20 -0.26 13.18
N VAL A 62 -10.22 0.01 11.86
CA VAL A 62 -9.25 0.88 11.18
C VAL A 62 -9.97 2.12 10.65
N ARG A 63 -9.42 3.31 10.92
CA ARG A 63 -9.96 4.60 10.48
C ARG A 63 -8.88 5.36 9.74
N ILE A 64 -8.98 5.39 8.42
CA ILE A 64 -8.10 6.18 7.54
C ILE A 64 -8.93 7.21 6.78
N SER A 65 -8.66 8.49 7.02
CA SER A 65 -9.26 9.59 6.27
C SER A 65 -8.59 9.75 4.90
N MET A 66 -9.24 10.46 3.95
CA MET A 66 -8.65 10.68 2.63
C MET A 66 -7.24 11.32 2.70
N PRO A 67 -7.01 12.35 3.53
CA PRO A 67 -5.66 12.90 3.71
C PRO A 67 -4.70 11.94 4.42
N GLY A 68 -5.20 11.08 5.33
CA GLY A 68 -4.38 10.06 5.99
C GLY A 68 -3.93 8.94 5.03
N ALA A 69 -4.79 8.53 4.09
CA ALA A 69 -4.45 7.55 3.07
C ALA A 69 -3.36 8.09 2.13
N LEU A 70 -3.46 9.37 1.74
CA LEU A 70 -2.45 10.02 0.91
C LEU A 70 -1.08 10.09 1.60
N LEU A 71 -1.04 10.46 2.89
CA LEU A 71 0.22 10.48 3.64
C LEU A 71 0.80 9.08 3.85
N GLY A 72 -0.04 8.08 4.18
CA GLY A 72 0.40 6.70 4.34
C GLY A 72 0.97 6.13 3.03
N ALA A 73 0.27 6.38 1.92
CA ALA A 73 0.73 5.99 0.60
C ALA A 73 2.02 6.70 0.20
N PHE A 74 2.18 7.96 0.59
CA PHE A 74 3.40 8.73 0.34
C PHE A 74 4.60 8.10 1.04
N MET A 75 4.44 7.68 2.31
CA MET A 75 5.48 6.95 3.04
C MET A 75 5.80 5.60 2.39
N ILE A 76 4.78 4.82 2.02
CA ILE A 76 4.97 3.52 1.34
C ILE A 76 5.72 3.72 0.01
N GLY A 77 5.26 4.65 -0.83
CA GLY A 77 5.90 4.93 -2.12
C GLY A 77 7.33 5.47 -1.99
N LEU A 78 7.65 6.23 -0.95
CA LEU A 78 9.02 6.64 -0.64
C LEU A 78 9.87 5.42 -0.26
N VAL A 79 9.41 4.58 0.67
CA VAL A 79 10.14 3.37 1.10
C VAL A 79 10.41 2.44 -0.10
N ASP A 80 9.40 2.21 -0.94
CA ASP A 80 9.52 1.37 -2.12
C ASP A 80 10.50 1.93 -3.15
N SER A 81 10.62 3.26 -3.25
CA SER A 81 11.60 3.91 -4.12
C SER A 81 13.05 3.68 -3.67
N PHE A 82 13.28 3.46 -2.38
CA PHE A 82 14.61 3.15 -1.85
C PHE A 82 14.92 1.66 -1.89
N MET A 83 13.91 0.79 -2.02
CA MET A 83 14.09 -0.66 -2.05
C MET A 83 14.66 -1.08 -3.43
N PRO A 84 15.92 -1.53 -3.52
CA PRO A 84 16.50 -1.96 -4.79
C PRO A 84 15.76 -3.22 -5.26
N GLY A 85 15.09 -3.14 -6.41
CA GLY A 85 14.42 -4.28 -7.01
C GLY A 85 15.45 -5.32 -7.45
N SER A 86 15.64 -6.37 -6.66
CA SER A 86 16.47 -7.53 -7.03
C SER A 86 15.90 -8.16 -8.29
N ARG A 87 16.49 -7.79 -9.43
CA ARG A 87 16.25 -8.42 -10.73
C ARG A 87 16.70 -9.88 -10.60
N LYS A 88 15.76 -10.83 -10.47
CA LYS A 88 16.07 -12.24 -10.70
C LYS A 88 16.29 -12.41 -12.20
N ASN A 89 17.54 -12.27 -12.63
CA ASN A 89 18.00 -12.89 -13.87
C ASN A 89 17.97 -14.39 -13.58
N PHE A 90 16.92 -15.07 -14.05
CA PHE A 90 17.05 -16.48 -14.34
C PHE A 90 17.74 -16.54 -15.70
N GLU A 91 18.89 -17.20 -15.71
CA GLU A 91 19.72 -17.50 -16.88
C GLU A 91 18.92 -18.20 -17.99
#